data_AF-A0A1K9YXK6-F1
#
_entry.id   AF-A0A1K9YXK6-F1
#
_cell.length_a   1.000
_cell.length_b   1.000
_cell.length_c   1.000
_cell.angle_alpha   90.00
_cell.angle_beta   90.00
_cell.angle_gamma   90.00
#
_symmetry.space_group_name_H-M   'P 1'
#
loop_
_entity.id
_entity.type
_entity.pdbx_description
1 polymer ?
#
loop_
_entity_poly.entity_id
_entity_poly.type
_entity_poly.pdbx_seq_one_letter_code
_entity_poly.pdbx_strand_id
1 'polypeptide(L)'
;MAQGKVSVTSLNTGSGATKEVERAVLFIGVGTLNIGSIVAVNAQSEFDELISADDSALKTQLQAWVRNGDDLVSGWAIPINSGDDVFGLIDNAMDQNISPEIIVITTAITGKSQIEAFQNKALEIFCLLYNYP
;
A
#
# COMPACT_ATOMS: atom_id res chain seq x y z
N MET A 1 -12.16 5.51 49.59
CA MET A 1 -10.79 5.28 49.06
C MET A 1 -10.92 4.38 47.84
N ALA A 2 -10.79 4.92 46.64
CA ALA A 2 -10.96 4.15 45.40
C ALA A 2 -9.71 3.29 45.15
N GLN A 3 -9.91 1.98 45.01
CA GLN A 3 -8.86 1.03 44.70
C GLN A 3 -8.45 1.20 43.22
N GLY A 4 -7.24 1.70 42.98
CA GLY A 4 -6.72 1.90 41.63
C GLY A 4 -6.69 0.58 40.88
N LYS A 5 -7.37 0.53 39.72
CA LYS A 5 -7.22 -0.58 38.77
C LYS A 5 -5.80 -0.52 38.19
N VAL A 6 -4.99 -1.55 38.46
CA VAL A 6 -3.76 -1.79 37.71
C VAL A 6 -4.12 -2.70 36.55
N SER A 7 -4.07 -2.16 35.33
CA SER A 7 -4.17 -2.95 34.11
C SER A 7 -2.78 -3.54 33.83
N VAL A 8 -2.63 -4.85 33.97
CA VAL A 8 -1.42 -5.55 33.52
C VAL A 8 -1.63 -5.90 32.06
N THR A 9 -1.09 -5.09 31.17
CA THR A 9 -0.98 -5.43 29.74
C THR A 9 0.42 -5.99 29.52
N SER A 10 0.54 -7.13 28.84
CA SER A 10 1.83 -7.64 28.38
C SER A 10 2.36 -6.68 27.32
N LEU A 11 3.09 -5.66 27.74
CA LEU A 11 3.93 -4.86 26.87
C LEU A 11 4.99 -5.80 26.30
N ASN A 12 4.77 -6.28 25.08
CA ASN A 12 5.81 -6.91 24.29
C ASN A 12 6.85 -5.81 24.01
N THR A 13 7.94 -5.79 24.77
CA THR A 13 9.02 -4.79 24.69
C THR A 13 9.88 -4.91 23.42
N GLY A 14 9.43 -5.63 22.39
CA GLY A 14 10.04 -5.64 21.06
C GLY A 14 11.54 -5.98 21.05
N SER A 15 12.04 -6.71 22.06
CA SER A 15 13.47 -7.00 22.22
C SER A 15 13.87 -8.39 21.71
N GLY A 16 13.06 -8.99 20.84
CA GLY A 16 13.52 -9.91 19.82
C GLY A 16 13.46 -9.14 18.51
N ALA A 17 14.48 -9.21 17.66
CA ALA A 17 14.53 -8.50 16.39
C ALA A 17 13.14 -8.49 15.74
N THR A 18 12.49 -7.33 15.66
CA THR A 18 11.18 -7.18 15.03
C THR A 18 11.38 -7.33 13.53
N LYS A 19 11.68 -8.55 13.09
CA LYS A 19 11.83 -8.94 11.69
C LYS A 19 10.47 -9.34 11.12
N GLU A 20 9.44 -8.59 11.50
CA GLU A 20 8.05 -8.83 11.13
C GLU A 20 7.36 -7.47 10.90
N VAL A 21 7.89 -6.67 9.97
CA VAL A 21 7.12 -5.64 9.24
C VAL A 21 7.69 -5.55 7.84
N GLU A 22 7.39 -6.53 6.98
CA GLU A 22 7.66 -6.41 5.54
C GLU A 22 6.39 -6.54 4.68
N ARG A 23 5.19 -6.54 5.26
CA ARG A 23 3.93 -6.49 4.48
C ARG A 23 3.66 -5.09 3.91
N ALA A 24 4.65 -4.47 3.29
CA ALA A 24 4.57 -3.15 2.69
C ALA A 24 3.87 -3.28 1.33
N VAL A 25 2.63 -2.79 1.28
CA VAL A 25 1.78 -2.89 0.08
C VAL A 25 1.73 -1.53 -0.62
N LEU A 26 1.82 -1.53 -1.94
CA LEU A 26 1.60 -0.36 -2.78
C LEU A 26 0.25 -0.47 -3.49
N PHE A 27 -0.68 0.42 -3.18
CA PHE A 27 -1.98 0.52 -3.87
C PHE A 27 -1.93 1.58 -4.96
N ILE A 28 -2.39 1.25 -6.16
CA ILE A 28 -2.51 2.19 -7.27
C ILE A 28 -3.95 2.19 -7.76
N GLY A 29 -4.55 3.37 -7.89
CA GLY A 29 -5.98 3.43 -8.14
C GLY A 29 -6.56 4.82 -8.33
N VAL A 30 -7.79 4.87 -8.83
CA VAL A 30 -8.45 6.14 -9.09
C VAL A 30 -8.75 6.86 -7.78
N GLY A 31 -8.31 8.12 -7.68
CA GLY A 31 -8.59 9.03 -6.57
C GLY A 31 -8.80 10.46 -7.08
N THR A 32 -9.01 11.41 -6.17
CA THR A 32 -9.22 12.83 -6.51
C THR A 32 -8.19 13.77 -5.87
N LEU A 33 -7.45 13.30 -4.87
CA LEU A 33 -6.44 14.04 -4.11
C LEU A 33 -5.07 13.37 -4.28
N ASN A 34 -3.98 14.14 -4.12
CA ASN A 34 -2.59 13.66 -4.21
C ASN A 34 -2.28 12.82 -5.46
N ILE A 35 -2.87 13.19 -6.60
CA ILE A 35 -2.72 12.48 -7.87
C ILE A 35 -1.25 12.36 -8.27
N GLY A 36 -0.83 11.16 -8.66
CA GLY A 36 0.52 10.82 -9.10
C GLY A 36 1.58 10.88 -7.99
N SER A 37 1.19 11.19 -6.74
CA SER A 37 2.10 11.29 -5.61
C SER A 37 2.05 10.01 -4.78
N ILE A 38 3.20 9.63 -4.23
CA ILE A 38 3.30 8.50 -3.32
C ILE A 38 2.91 8.97 -1.92
N VAL A 39 1.77 8.49 -1.44
CA VAL A 39 1.24 8.79 -0.12
C VAL A 39 1.51 7.61 0.81
N ALA A 40 2.23 7.84 1.92
CA ALA A 40 2.37 6.83 2.96
C ALA A 40 1.04 6.67 3.70
N VAL A 41 0.58 5.41 3.86
CA VAL A 41 -0.70 5.08 4.48
C VAL A 41 -0.52 4.00 5.54
N ASN A 42 -1.32 4.10 6.60
CA ASN A 42 -1.34 3.18 7.74
C ASN A 42 -2.77 3.07 8.32
N ALA A 43 -2.93 2.33 9.42
CA ALA A 43 -4.23 2.10 10.07
C ALA A 43 -4.94 3.39 10.55
N GLN A 44 -4.19 4.48 10.75
CA GLN A 44 -4.68 5.76 11.30
C GLN A 44 -4.80 6.85 10.23
N SER A 45 -4.64 6.50 8.95
CA SER A 45 -4.62 7.47 7.86
C SER A 45 -6.03 7.90 7.46
N GLU A 46 -6.25 9.21 7.35
CA GLU A 46 -7.52 9.80 6.91
C GLU A 46 -7.64 9.76 5.38
N PHE A 47 -8.21 8.68 4.85
CA PHE A 47 -8.30 8.46 3.39
C PHE A 47 -9.16 9.50 2.66
N ASP A 48 -10.12 10.13 3.35
CA ASP A 48 -10.97 11.17 2.76
C ASP A 48 -10.16 12.44 2.41
N GLU A 49 -9.09 12.72 3.16
CA GLU A 49 -8.18 13.85 2.93
C GLU A 49 -6.97 13.48 2.08
N LEU A 50 -6.57 12.20 2.11
CA LEU A 50 -5.38 11.72 1.42
C LEU A 50 -5.65 11.23 0.00
N ILE A 51 -6.84 10.67 -0.27
CA ILE A 51 -7.14 9.94 -1.50
C ILE A 51 -8.35 10.54 -2.22
N SER A 52 -9.51 10.55 -1.57
CA SER A 52 -10.75 11.11 -2.12
C SER A 52 -11.82 11.27 -1.05
N ALA A 53 -12.44 12.45 -0.98
CA ALA A 53 -13.57 12.69 -0.09
C ALA A 53 -14.76 11.78 -0.44
N ASP A 54 -15.04 11.62 -1.74
CA ASP A 54 -16.05 10.68 -2.24
C ASP A 54 -15.51 9.24 -2.28
N ASP A 55 -16.43 8.28 -2.41
CA ASP A 55 -16.08 6.88 -2.56
C ASP A 55 -15.38 6.62 -3.90
N SER A 56 -14.20 6.00 -3.82
CA SER A 56 -13.40 5.59 -4.97
C SER A 56 -13.02 4.12 -4.88
N ALA A 57 -12.68 3.53 -6.03
CA ALA A 57 -12.19 2.15 -6.08
C ALA A 57 -10.93 1.99 -5.20
N LEU A 58 -10.04 2.98 -5.19
CA LEU A 58 -8.85 2.99 -4.35
C LEU A 58 -9.21 3.04 -2.86
N LYS A 59 -10.10 3.95 -2.44
CA LYS A 59 -10.53 4.08 -1.04
C LYS A 59 -11.20 2.82 -0.51
N THR A 60 -12.04 2.19 -1.32
CA THR A 60 -12.73 0.94 -0.95
C THR A 60 -11.74 -0.19 -0.65
N GLN A 61 -10.70 -0.32 -1.49
CA GLN A 61 -9.67 -1.35 -1.30
C GLN A 61 -8.75 -1.05 -0.12
N LEU A 62 -8.39 0.22 0.10
CA LEU A 62 -7.61 0.64 1.26
C LEU A 62 -8.34 0.36 2.57
N GLN A 63 -9.63 0.69 2.67
CA GLN A 63 -10.44 0.38 3.85
C GLN A 63 -10.58 -1.13 4.09
N ALA A 64 -10.74 -1.92 3.03
CA ALA A 64 -10.78 -3.38 3.14
C ALA A 64 -9.43 -3.95 3.61
N TRP A 65 -8.32 -3.39 3.12
CA TRP A 65 -6.97 -3.77 3.54
C TRP A 65 -6.71 -3.45 5.01
N VAL A 66 -7.06 -2.25 5.48
CA VAL A 66 -6.94 -1.87 6.91
C VAL A 66 -7.77 -2.83 7.77
N ARG A 67 -9.02 -3.11 7.39
CA ARG A 67 -9.87 -4.06 8.12
C ARG A 67 -9.27 -5.47 8.20
N ASN A 68 -8.53 -5.90 7.18
CA ASN A 68 -7.93 -7.23 7.12
C ASN A 68 -6.57 -7.33 7.82
N GLY A 69 -5.84 -6.22 7.96
CA GLY A 69 -4.50 -6.19 8.52
C GLY A 69 -4.39 -5.59 9.93
N ASP A 70 -5.50 -5.11 10.49
CA ASP A 70 -5.59 -4.56 11.86
C ASP A 70 -4.62 -3.36 12.06
N ASP A 71 -4.28 -3.02 13.30
CA ASP A 71 -3.45 -1.85 13.64
C ASP A 71 -2.00 -1.85 13.09
N LEU A 72 -1.53 -2.97 12.53
CA LEU A 72 -0.14 -3.14 12.07
C LEU A 72 0.05 -2.87 10.57
N VAL A 73 -0.99 -2.40 9.86
CA VAL A 73 -0.87 -2.10 8.43
C VAL A 73 -0.03 -0.85 8.17
N SER A 74 0.92 -0.98 7.25
CA SER A 74 1.70 0.13 6.70
C SER A 74 1.98 -0.12 5.23
N GLY A 75 1.99 0.94 4.43
CA GLY A 75 2.19 0.84 2.99
C GLY A 75 2.10 2.20 2.31
N TRP A 76 1.85 2.17 1.02
CA TRP A 76 1.76 3.35 0.18
C TRP A 76 0.54 3.29 -0.74
N ALA A 77 0.03 4.45 -1.08
CA ALA A 77 -1.01 4.62 -2.07
C ALA A 77 -0.57 5.67 -3.11
N ILE A 78 -0.84 5.39 -4.38
CA ILE A 78 -0.68 6.34 -5.48
C ILE A 78 -2.06 6.56 -6.10
N PRO A 79 -2.76 7.65 -5.74
CA PRO A 79 -3.97 8.07 -6.42
C PRO A 79 -3.65 8.47 -7.87
N ILE A 80 -4.49 8.05 -8.82
CA ILE A 80 -4.32 8.35 -10.25
C ILE A 80 -5.63 8.81 -10.88
N ASN A 81 -5.57 9.44 -12.06
CA ASN A 81 -6.73 9.61 -12.91
C ASN A 81 -7.01 8.33 -13.73
N SER A 82 -8.22 8.23 -14.28
CA SER A 82 -8.54 7.17 -15.23
C SER A 82 -7.70 7.33 -16.50
N GLY A 83 -6.85 6.33 -16.79
CA GLY A 83 -6.01 6.30 -17.98
C GLY A 83 -4.57 6.76 -17.77
N ASP A 84 -4.17 7.11 -16.54
CA ASP A 84 -2.78 7.40 -16.22
C ASP A 84 -1.88 6.16 -16.40
N ASP A 85 -0.60 6.41 -16.70
CA ASP A 85 0.40 5.35 -16.87
C ASP A 85 0.81 4.74 -15.53
N VAL A 86 0.13 3.64 -15.18
CA VAL A 86 0.41 2.85 -13.97
C VAL A 86 1.84 2.33 -13.95
N PHE A 87 2.42 1.95 -15.10
CA PHE A 87 3.76 1.36 -15.13
C PHE A 87 4.84 2.38 -14.82
N GLY A 88 4.76 3.58 -15.40
CA GLY A 88 5.68 4.68 -15.07
C GLY A 88 5.60 5.10 -13.60
N LEU A 89 4.42 5.00 -12.97
CA LEU A 89 4.26 5.27 -11.53
C LEU A 89 4.88 4.18 -10.64
N ILE A 90 4.80 2.92 -11.06
CA ILE A 90 5.51 1.83 -10.38
C ILE A 90 7.01 2.06 -10.46
N ASP A 91 7.54 2.40 -11.64
CA ASP A 91 8.97 2.68 -11.82
C ASP A 91 9.42 3.86 -10.95
N ASN A 92 8.62 4.94 -10.92
CA ASN A 92 8.90 6.09 -10.06
C ASN A 92 8.93 5.72 -8.57
N ALA A 93 8.02 4.84 -8.13
CA ALA A 93 8.02 4.37 -6.75
C ALA A 93 9.29 3.55 -6.44
N MET A 94 9.72 2.66 -7.34
CA MET A 94 10.94 1.87 -7.18
C MET A 94 12.19 2.77 -7.14
N ASP A 95 12.26 3.79 -8.01
CA ASP A 95 13.35 4.77 -8.02
C ASP A 95 13.44 5.58 -6.72
N GLN A 96 12.32 5.78 -6.02
CA GLN A 96 12.27 6.43 -4.71
C GLN A 96 12.62 5.49 -3.54
N ASN A 97 13.22 4.32 -3.81
CA ASN A 97 13.52 3.26 -2.83
C ASN A 97 12.29 2.71 -2.11
N ILE A 98 11.12 2.77 -2.74
CA ILE A 98 9.94 2.08 -2.23
C ILE A 98 10.03 0.64 -2.71
N SER A 99 10.16 -0.29 -1.76
CA SER A 99 10.25 -1.73 -2.04
C SER A 99 8.98 -2.42 -1.52
N PRO A 100 7.85 -2.34 -2.25
CA PRO A 100 6.63 -3.04 -1.86
C PRO A 100 6.74 -4.53 -2.18
N GLU A 101 6.28 -5.39 -1.28
CA GLU A 101 6.16 -6.83 -1.54
C GLU A 101 4.97 -7.16 -2.45
N ILE A 102 3.95 -6.29 -2.43
CA ILE A 102 2.71 -6.48 -3.16
C ILE A 102 2.31 -5.15 -3.80
N ILE A 103 2.03 -5.17 -5.10
CA ILE A 103 1.43 -4.06 -5.84
C ILE A 103 -0.02 -4.42 -6.15
N VAL A 104 -0.95 -3.60 -5.69
CA VAL A 104 -2.40 -3.79 -5.88
C VAL A 104 -2.92 -2.70 -6.80
N ILE A 105 -3.38 -3.10 -7.99
CA ILE A 105 -4.04 -2.21 -8.94
C ILE A 105 -5.55 -2.36 -8.74
N THR A 106 -6.20 -1.26 -8.38
CA THR A 106 -7.64 -1.26 -8.01
C THR A 106 -8.56 -1.04 -9.21
N THR A 107 -8.02 -0.78 -10.40
CA THR A 107 -8.77 -0.69 -11.65
C THR A 107 -8.93 -2.07 -12.29
N ALA A 108 -10.17 -2.43 -12.64
CA ALA A 108 -10.46 -3.72 -13.25
C ALA A 108 -9.79 -3.87 -14.62
N ILE A 109 -9.05 -4.97 -14.79
CA ILE A 109 -8.42 -5.34 -16.06
C ILE A 109 -9.35 -6.32 -16.77
N THR A 110 -9.73 -6.03 -18.01
CA THR A 110 -10.73 -6.82 -18.75
C THR A 110 -10.15 -7.57 -19.96
N GLY A 111 -8.94 -7.21 -20.41
CA GLY A 111 -8.30 -7.80 -21.59
C GLY A 111 -7.12 -8.72 -21.26
N LYS A 112 -6.99 -9.83 -22.00
CA LYS A 112 -5.85 -10.76 -21.91
C LYS A 112 -4.50 -10.07 -22.11
N SER A 113 -4.40 -9.19 -23.13
CA SER A 113 -3.16 -8.46 -23.43
C SER A 113 -2.72 -7.56 -22.27
N GLN A 114 -3.66 -7.00 -21.51
CA GLN A 114 -3.33 -6.18 -20.34
C GLN A 114 -2.79 -7.06 -19.20
N ILE A 115 -3.38 -8.23 -18.95
CA ILE A 115 -2.90 -9.18 -17.95
C ILE A 115 -1.45 -9.61 -18.25
N GLU A 116 -1.15 -9.91 -19.52
CA GLU A 116 0.21 -10.26 -19.96
C GLU A 116 1.19 -9.10 -19.73
N ALA A 117 0.78 -7.85 -19.96
CA ALA A 117 1.61 -6.68 -19.70
C ALA A 117 1.91 -6.50 -18.19
N PHE A 118 0.91 -6.67 -17.31
CA PHE A 118 1.12 -6.62 -15.86
C PHE A 118 2.02 -7.74 -15.36
N GLN A 119 1.86 -8.95 -15.88
CA GLN A 119 2.73 -10.08 -15.55
C GLN A 119 4.18 -9.81 -15.97
N ASN A 120 4.39 -9.27 -17.18
CA ASN A 120 5.73 -8.91 -17.66
C ASN A 120 6.37 -7.85 -16.77
N LYS A 121 5.61 -6.83 -16.35
CA LYS A 121 6.11 -5.80 -15.44
C LYS A 121 6.51 -6.38 -14.08
N ALA A 122 5.69 -7.27 -13.52
CA ALA A 122 6.01 -7.94 -12.26
C ALA A 122 7.31 -8.76 -12.36
N LEU A 123 7.52 -9.47 -13.48
CA LEU A 123 8.75 -10.23 -13.73
C LEU A 123 9.97 -9.33 -13.91
N GLU A 124 9.83 -8.18 -14.56
CA GLU A 124 10.90 -7.18 -14.71
C GLU A 124 11.39 -6.68 -13.35
N ILE A 125 10.47 -6.24 -12.49
CA ILE A 125 10.77 -5.74 -11.14
C ILE A 125 11.42 -6.84 -10.30
N PHE A 126 10.87 -8.05 -10.36
CA PHE A 126 11.45 -9.20 -9.67
C PHE A 126 12.88 -9.47 -10.13
N CYS A 127 13.13 -9.50 -11.46
CA CYS A 127 14.47 -9.75 -11.98
C CYS A 127 15.48 -8.68 -11.56
N LEU A 128 15.08 -7.41 -11.49
CA LEU A 128 15.93 -6.32 -11.02
C LEU A 128 16.33 -6.48 -9.55
N LEU A 129 15.43 -6.96 -8.70
CA LEU A 129 15.72 -7.20 -7.28
C LEU A 129 16.77 -8.31 -7.05
N TYR A 130 16.83 -9.34 -7.91
CA TYR A 130 17.81 -10.44 -7.80
C TYR A 130 19.14 -10.18 -8.50
N ASN A 131 19.28 -9.07 -9.21
CA ASN A 131 20.49 -8.76 -9.98
C ASN A 131 21.36 -7.67 -9.32
N TYR A 132 21.06 -7.30 -8.07
CA TYR A 132 21.91 -6.45 -7.24
C TYR A 132 23.03 -7.32 -6.63
N PRO A 133 24.33 -7.02 -6.86
CA PRO A 133 25.45 -7.79 -6.34
C PRO A 133 25.59 -7.73 -4.82
#